data_AF-A0A851SHB0-F1
#
_entry.id   AF-A0A851SHB0-F1
#
_cell.length_a   1.000
_cell.length_b   1.000
_cell.length_c   1.000
_cell.angle_alpha   90.00
_cell.angle_beta   90.00
_cell.angle_gamma   90.00
#
_symmetry.space_group_name_H-M   'P 1'
#
loop_
_entity.id
_entity.type
_entity.pdbx_description
1 polymer ?
#
loop_
_entity_poly.entity_id
_entity_poly.type
_entity_poly.pdbx_seq_one_letter_code
_entity_poly.pdbx_strand_id
1 'polypeptide(L)'
;GFQIPLKLVVSVTVAVVAVYQVALLLLVAVVPTLQIVRAGMSKDVVVLLVQFGLVPSEQPAVPGDMERELRTVQHFLWALEVCYICSLVLCCLLTCAMLLRSLSMHRSNLRALYRGAVLDALPRALRPSRAALVGWAAFSAFQAAFACLGLLIQQVIFFLCSVAFTFLVVIPLQAGTGSPLFGIIRNMWPFWLTLVVAVLLQHLLAHFQFLQRHSLHKELTNRRALDIITFLLFPINVLVGVLAGVWRLVISGLYNAVHFCRLDISLLHRGVETFDPGFRTYCHYLKVEVSQGHPLLRAFCILLLQPSPPEPPALPQDTQLEEGLQLVHPKPPAPGKVRIRRIRARWWVAYTLLHNPSLTASRKTALADPAANGAQLSVPRP
;
A
#
# COMPACT_ATOMS: atom_id res chain seq x y z
N GLY A 1 -12.21 -20.66 -5.26
CA GLY A 1 -11.87 -19.50 -4.41
C GLY A 1 -10.47 -19.02 -4.70
N PHE A 2 -10.10 -17.80 -4.26
CA PHE A 2 -8.74 -17.27 -4.43
C PHE A 2 -7.87 -17.68 -3.24
N GLN A 3 -6.74 -18.32 -3.50
CA GLN A 3 -5.76 -18.69 -2.48
C GLN A 3 -4.59 -17.71 -2.51
N ILE A 4 -4.18 -17.23 -1.34
CA ILE A 4 -3.06 -16.32 -1.19
C ILE A 4 -1.75 -17.14 -1.27
N PRO A 5 -0.71 -16.67 -1.97
CA PRO A 5 0.60 -17.31 -1.98
C PRO A 5 1.16 -17.52 -0.58
N LEU A 6 1.73 -18.71 -0.31
CA LEU A 6 2.34 -19.04 0.99
C LEU A 6 3.40 -18.01 1.39
N LYS A 7 4.21 -17.58 0.43
CA LYS A 7 5.28 -16.59 0.64
C LYS A 7 4.76 -15.26 1.16
N LEU A 8 3.60 -14.81 0.68
CA LEU A 8 2.97 -13.58 1.17
C LEU A 8 2.49 -13.74 2.62
N VAL A 9 1.85 -14.87 2.92
CA VAL A 9 1.37 -15.16 4.29
C VAL A 9 2.55 -15.17 5.27
N VAL A 10 3.60 -15.92 4.95
CA VAL A 10 4.83 -15.97 5.76
C VAL A 10 5.48 -14.59 5.90
N SER A 11 5.55 -13.83 4.82
CA SER A 11 6.12 -12.47 4.85
C SER A 11 5.38 -11.54 5.80
N VAL A 12 4.04 -11.58 5.82
CA VAL A 12 3.26 -10.71 6.70
C VAL A 12 3.28 -11.22 8.14
N THR A 13 3.23 -12.54 8.38
CA THR A 13 3.35 -13.07 9.74
C THR A 13 4.72 -12.72 10.35
N VAL A 14 5.80 -12.84 9.58
CA VAL A 14 7.14 -12.46 10.04
C VAL A 14 7.22 -10.94 10.31
N ALA A 15 6.62 -10.11 9.45
CA ALA A 15 6.58 -8.67 9.67
C ALA A 15 5.81 -8.30 10.94
N VAL A 16 4.66 -8.93 11.22
CA VAL A 16 3.89 -8.70 12.46
C VAL A 16 4.68 -9.11 13.70
N VAL A 17 5.35 -10.26 13.67
CA VAL A 17 6.21 -10.72 14.77
C VAL A 17 7.37 -9.73 14.98
N ALA A 18 8.02 -9.27 13.90
CA ALA A 18 9.12 -8.32 13.99
C ALA A 18 8.67 -6.97 14.57
N VAL A 19 7.53 -6.45 14.12
CA VAL A 19 6.93 -5.22 14.66
C VAL A 19 6.62 -5.36 16.14
N TYR A 20 6.07 -6.50 16.57
CA TYR A 20 5.82 -6.77 17.98
C TYR A 20 7.12 -6.76 18.81
N GLN A 21 8.17 -7.43 18.34
CA GLN A 21 9.46 -7.46 19.03
C GLN A 21 10.09 -6.07 19.16
N VAL A 22 10.06 -5.26 18.09
CA VAL A 22 10.60 -3.90 18.12
C VAL A 22 9.75 -3.00 19.02
N ALA A 23 8.43 -3.10 18.97
CA ALA A 23 7.54 -2.32 19.85
C ALA A 23 7.77 -2.65 21.34
N LEU A 24 7.91 -3.94 21.67
CA LEU A 24 8.21 -4.38 23.03
C LEU A 24 9.58 -3.87 23.49
N LEU A 25 10.59 -3.95 22.62
CA LEU A 25 11.92 -3.42 22.91
C LEU A 25 11.89 -1.92 23.19
N LEU A 26 11.18 -1.13 22.37
CA LEU A 26 11.01 0.30 22.55
C LEU A 26 10.34 0.62 23.89
N LEU A 27 9.28 -0.12 24.23
CA LEU A 27 8.57 0.05 25.50
C LEU A 27 9.47 -0.25 26.71
N VAL A 28 10.16 -1.39 26.71
CA VAL A 28 11.01 -1.86 27.82
C VAL A 28 12.29 -1.02 27.95
N ALA A 29 12.81 -0.45 26.86
CA ALA A 29 13.99 0.41 26.93
C ALA A 29 13.68 1.82 27.43
N VAL A 30 12.58 2.43 26.97
CA VAL A 30 12.30 3.86 27.21
C VAL A 30 11.45 4.11 28.45
N VAL A 31 10.42 3.30 28.72
CA VAL A 31 9.52 3.58 29.84
C VAL A 31 10.24 3.43 31.19
N PRO A 32 10.98 2.34 31.46
CA PRO A 32 11.71 2.21 32.73
C PRO A 32 12.79 3.28 32.93
N THR A 33 13.47 3.70 31.86
CA THR A 33 14.48 4.77 31.97
C THR A 33 13.84 6.11 32.32
N LEU A 34 12.68 6.44 31.75
CA LEU A 34 11.91 7.63 32.16
C LEU A 34 11.43 7.55 33.61
N GLN A 35 10.98 6.36 34.06
CA GLN A 35 10.55 6.15 35.44
C GLN A 35 11.70 6.27 36.45
N ILE A 36 12.89 5.75 36.12
CA ILE A 36 14.10 5.90 36.93
C ILE A 36 14.49 7.38 37.03
N VAL A 37 14.49 8.10 35.91
CA VAL A 37 14.79 9.55 35.89
C VAL A 37 13.78 10.32 36.74
N ARG A 38 12.49 9.99 36.62
CA ARG A 38 11.42 10.61 37.42
C ARG A 38 11.54 10.32 38.91
N ALA A 39 11.88 9.09 39.29
CA ALA A 39 12.07 8.70 40.69
C ALA A 39 13.37 9.27 41.29
N GLY A 40 14.42 9.42 40.48
CA GLY A 40 15.72 9.99 40.87
C GLY A 40 15.73 11.52 40.98
N MET A 41 14.65 12.20 40.58
CA MET A 41 14.51 13.63 40.76
C MET A 41 14.30 14.01 42.24
N SER A 42 15.39 14.38 42.91
CA SER A 42 15.38 14.96 44.25
C SER A 42 15.50 16.49 44.21
N LYS A 43 15.29 17.14 45.36
CA LYS A 43 15.41 18.60 45.51
C LYS A 43 16.79 19.11 45.08
N ASP A 44 17.85 18.41 45.45
CA ASP A 44 19.23 18.81 45.15
C ASP A 44 19.54 18.75 43.64
N VAL A 45 18.95 17.79 42.92
CA VAL A 45 19.08 17.68 41.46
C VAL A 45 18.32 18.81 40.76
N VAL A 46 17.16 19.22 41.29
CA VAL A 46 16.41 20.36 40.77
C VAL A 46 17.16 21.67 41.01
N VAL A 47 17.76 21.86 42.19
CA VAL A 47 18.64 23.02 42.46
C VAL A 47 19.76 23.10 41.42
N LEU A 48 20.40 21.97 41.15
CA LEU A 48 21.46 21.89 40.15
C LEU A 48 20.93 22.25 38.75
N LEU A 49 19.76 21.74 38.35
CA LEU A 49 19.12 22.07 37.06
C LEU A 49 18.74 23.56 36.94
N VAL A 50 18.20 24.15 38.01
CA VAL A 50 17.90 25.59 38.09
C VAL A 50 19.19 26.39 37.98
N GLN A 51 20.26 25.97 38.67
CA GLN A 51 21.57 26.61 38.64
C GLN A 51 22.25 26.48 37.26
N PHE A 52 21.96 25.39 36.52
CA PHE A 52 22.34 25.22 35.12
C PHE A 52 21.46 26.02 34.14
N GLY A 53 20.44 26.74 34.62
CA GLY A 53 19.55 27.55 33.80
C GLY A 53 18.54 26.75 32.96
N LEU A 54 18.34 25.46 33.28
CA LEU A 54 17.40 24.59 32.58
C LEU A 54 15.96 24.75 33.08
N VAL A 55 15.76 25.35 34.25
CA VAL A 55 14.45 25.66 34.85
C VAL A 55 14.37 27.15 35.15
N PRO A 56 13.41 27.90 34.60
CA PRO A 56 13.24 29.32 34.91
C PRO A 56 12.69 29.46 36.34
N SER A 57 13.48 30.00 37.26
CA SER A 57 12.98 30.41 38.58
C SER A 57 13.06 31.93 38.70
N GLU A 58 11.93 32.59 39.00
CA GLU A 58 11.89 34.05 39.20
C GLU A 58 12.59 34.50 40.49
N GLN A 59 12.85 33.60 41.46
CA GLN A 59 13.65 33.88 42.67
C GLN A 59 14.17 32.59 43.36
N PRO A 60 15.49 32.40 43.52
CA PRO A 60 16.08 31.16 44.04
C PRO A 60 16.08 31.01 45.58
N ALA A 61 15.37 31.86 46.34
CA ALA A 61 15.61 32.03 47.78
C ALA A 61 14.45 31.64 48.72
N VAL A 62 13.30 31.17 48.21
CA VAL A 62 12.15 30.81 49.07
C VAL A 62 11.92 29.29 49.05
N PRO A 63 12.10 28.57 50.18
CA PRO A 63 12.02 27.11 50.24
C PRO A 63 10.64 26.53 49.84
N GLY A 64 9.58 27.35 49.83
CA GLY A 64 8.25 26.96 49.35
C GLY A 64 8.12 26.82 47.83
N ASP A 65 8.98 27.50 47.05
CA ASP A 65 8.89 27.47 45.59
C ASP A 65 9.61 26.25 44.98
N MET A 66 10.64 25.75 45.65
CA MET A 66 11.39 24.58 45.18
C MET A 66 10.60 23.27 45.19
N GLU A 67 9.71 23.10 46.18
CA GLU A 67 8.78 21.96 46.23
C GLU A 67 7.76 22.02 45.07
N ARG A 68 7.37 23.23 44.66
CA ARG A 68 6.47 23.44 43.52
C ARG A 68 7.19 23.16 42.21
N GLU A 69 8.42 23.65 42.03
CA GLU A 69 9.25 23.37 40.86
C GLU A 69 9.50 21.87 40.66
N LEU A 70 9.84 21.16 41.75
CA LEU A 70 10.01 19.71 41.72
C LEU A 70 8.74 18.99 41.23
N ARG A 71 7.56 19.38 41.73
CA ARG A 71 6.27 18.81 41.29
C ARG A 71 5.96 19.11 39.84
N THR A 72 6.27 20.32 39.37
CA THR A 72 6.08 20.73 37.97
C THR A 72 6.93 19.88 37.02
N VAL A 73 8.23 19.72 37.33
CA VAL A 73 9.11 18.90 36.48
C VAL A 73 8.70 17.42 36.52
N GLN A 74 8.30 16.89 37.68
CA GLN A 74 7.75 15.53 37.78
C GLN A 74 6.47 15.35 36.94
N HIS A 75 5.62 16.39 36.87
CA HIS A 75 4.42 16.39 36.02
C HIS A 75 4.78 16.39 34.53
N PHE A 76 5.78 17.17 34.11
CA PHE A 76 6.27 17.16 32.72
C PHE A 76 6.89 15.83 32.32
N LEU A 77 7.68 15.20 33.19
CA LEU A 77 8.22 13.87 32.93
C LEU A 77 7.10 12.81 32.81
N TRP A 78 6.07 12.91 33.65
CA TRP A 78 4.89 12.03 33.53
C TRP A 78 4.14 12.27 32.22
N ALA A 79 3.93 13.53 31.82
CA ALA A 79 3.30 13.85 30.54
C ALA A 79 4.12 13.30 29.35
N LEU A 80 5.46 13.38 29.41
CA LEU A 80 6.35 12.79 28.40
C LEU A 80 6.23 11.25 28.31
N GLU A 81 6.16 10.57 29.46
CA GLU A 81 5.93 9.12 29.53
C GLU A 81 4.59 8.75 28.86
N VAL A 82 3.51 9.47 29.19
CA VAL A 82 2.19 9.26 28.59
C VAL A 82 2.22 9.52 27.09
N CYS A 83 2.85 10.62 26.64
CA CYS A 83 3.01 10.93 25.21
C CYS A 83 3.71 9.80 24.45
N TYR A 84 4.79 9.26 25.01
CA TYR A 84 5.56 8.18 24.40
C TYR A 84 4.74 6.89 24.26
N ILE A 85 3.99 6.51 25.30
CA ILE A 85 3.14 5.32 25.28
C ILE A 85 2.00 5.50 24.27
N CYS A 86 1.32 6.65 24.29
CA CYS A 86 0.25 6.96 23.35
C CYS A 86 0.75 6.94 21.89
N SER A 87 1.89 7.55 21.61
CA SER A 87 2.47 7.55 20.26
C SER A 87 2.85 6.14 19.81
N LEU A 88 3.38 5.30 20.70
CA LEU A 88 3.78 3.92 20.38
C LEU A 88 2.56 3.06 20.05
N VAL A 89 1.48 3.19 20.82
CA VAL A 89 0.22 2.49 20.55
C VAL A 89 -0.35 2.93 19.19
N LEU A 90 -0.37 4.23 18.90
CA LEU A 90 -0.82 4.76 17.61
C LEU A 90 0.03 4.24 16.44
N CYS A 91 1.36 4.21 16.59
CA CYS A 91 2.26 3.65 15.57
C CYS A 91 2.01 2.16 15.32
N CYS A 92 1.81 1.38 16.38
CA CYS A 92 1.51 -0.04 16.27
C CYS A 92 0.19 -0.28 15.54
N LEU A 93 -0.87 0.45 15.92
CA LEU A 93 -2.18 0.37 15.25
C LEU A 93 -2.09 0.77 13.78
N LEU A 94 -1.38 1.85 13.47
CA LEU A 94 -1.17 2.32 12.10
C LEU A 94 -0.40 1.30 11.27
N THR A 95 0.71 0.78 11.79
CA THR A 95 1.53 -0.22 11.09
C THR A 95 0.72 -1.49 10.82
N CYS A 96 -0.04 -1.98 11.81
CA CYS A 96 -0.93 -3.12 11.64
C CYS A 96 -2.00 -2.85 10.55
N ALA A 97 -2.65 -1.69 10.59
CA ALA A 97 -3.63 -1.30 9.57
C ALA A 97 -3.01 -1.23 8.16
N MET A 98 -1.79 -0.71 8.03
CA MET A 98 -1.08 -0.63 6.75
C MET A 98 -0.67 -2.01 6.21
N LEU A 99 -0.24 -2.93 7.07
CA LEU A 99 0.05 -4.32 6.69
C LEU A 99 -1.22 -5.05 6.20
N LEU A 100 -2.34 -4.89 6.90
CA LEU A 100 -3.63 -5.44 6.49
C LEU A 100 -4.10 -4.86 5.15
N ARG A 101 -3.93 -3.54 4.96
CA ARG A 101 -4.25 -2.88 3.69
C ARG A 101 -3.36 -3.38 2.56
N SER A 102 -2.07 -3.59 2.81
CA SER A 102 -1.12 -4.16 1.84
C SER A 102 -1.52 -5.57 1.41
N LEU A 103 -1.98 -6.43 2.33
CA LEU A 103 -2.53 -7.75 1.98
C LEU A 103 -3.73 -7.66 1.04
N SER A 104 -4.67 -6.77 1.32
CA SER A 104 -5.85 -6.55 0.47
C SER A 104 -5.43 -6.09 -0.93
N MET A 105 -4.50 -5.14 -1.00
CA MET A 105 -3.99 -4.59 -2.26
C MET A 105 -3.20 -5.63 -3.06
N HIS A 106 -2.40 -6.46 -2.39
CA HIS A 106 -1.68 -7.54 -3.04
C HIS A 106 -2.64 -8.55 -3.66
N ARG A 107 -3.74 -8.90 -2.97
CA ARG A 107 -4.79 -9.76 -3.52
C ARG A 107 -5.46 -9.16 -4.76
N SER A 108 -5.74 -7.86 -4.80
CA SER A 108 -6.29 -7.22 -6.00
C SER A 108 -5.28 -7.18 -7.14
N ASN A 109 -4.02 -6.84 -6.86
CA ASN A 109 -2.96 -6.76 -7.85
C ASN A 109 -2.69 -8.14 -8.49
N LEU A 110 -2.59 -9.19 -7.68
CA LEU A 110 -2.36 -10.54 -8.19
C LEU A 110 -3.51 -11.02 -9.08
N ARG A 111 -4.77 -10.70 -8.71
CA ARG A 111 -5.95 -11.01 -9.55
C ARG A 111 -5.96 -10.24 -10.86
N ALA A 112 -5.59 -8.97 -10.84
CA ALA A 112 -5.46 -8.17 -12.05
C ALA A 112 -4.40 -8.77 -12.98
N LEU A 113 -3.27 -9.19 -12.41
CA LEU A 113 -2.17 -9.79 -13.16
C LEU A 113 -2.54 -11.17 -13.74
N TYR A 114 -3.31 -11.99 -13.02
CA TYR A 114 -3.88 -13.24 -13.56
C TYR A 114 -4.86 -13.03 -14.72
N ARG A 115 -5.48 -11.86 -14.82
CA ARG A 115 -6.33 -11.49 -15.98
C ARG A 115 -5.52 -10.94 -17.16
N GLY A 116 -4.20 -10.81 -17.01
CA GLY A 116 -3.33 -10.19 -18.00
C GLY A 116 -3.40 -8.66 -18.02
N ALA A 117 -3.90 -8.03 -16.95
CA ALA A 117 -3.84 -6.58 -16.84
C ALA A 117 -2.37 -6.12 -16.78
N VAL A 118 -2.03 -5.11 -17.57
CA VAL A 118 -0.70 -4.50 -17.53
C VAL A 118 -0.66 -3.56 -16.34
N LEU A 119 0.10 -3.91 -15.31
CA LEU A 119 0.46 -2.96 -14.26
C LEU A 119 1.55 -2.04 -14.85
N ASP A 120 1.37 -0.73 -14.82
CA ASP A 120 2.25 0.23 -15.52
C ASP A 120 3.75 0.08 -15.18
N ALA A 121 4.06 -0.41 -13.97
CA ALA A 121 5.42 -0.66 -13.50
C ALA A 121 6.00 -2.03 -13.88
N LEU A 122 5.18 -2.97 -14.38
CA LEU A 122 5.63 -4.33 -14.69
C LEU A 122 5.99 -4.47 -16.18
N PRO A 123 7.21 -4.92 -16.52
CA PRO A 123 7.58 -5.16 -17.90
C PRO A 123 6.68 -6.22 -18.54
N ARG A 124 6.21 -5.95 -19.78
CA ARG A 124 5.24 -6.76 -20.55
C ARG A 124 5.60 -8.24 -20.71
N ALA A 125 6.89 -8.58 -20.63
CA ALA A 125 7.35 -9.97 -20.70
C ALA A 125 7.41 -10.59 -19.29
N LEU A 126 6.47 -11.48 -18.98
CA LEU A 126 6.38 -12.28 -17.75
C LEU A 126 7.47 -13.38 -17.63
N ARG A 127 8.64 -13.19 -18.25
CA ARG A 127 9.74 -14.15 -18.14
C ARG A 127 10.50 -13.94 -16.82
N PRO A 128 10.74 -15.00 -16.04
CA PRO A 128 11.55 -14.91 -14.83
C PRO A 128 12.99 -14.54 -15.23
N SER A 129 13.52 -13.46 -14.66
CA SER A 129 14.91 -13.04 -14.83
C SER A 129 15.71 -13.32 -13.55
N ARG A 130 17.06 -13.36 -13.66
CA ARG A 130 17.93 -13.55 -12.48
C ARG A 130 17.66 -12.52 -11.38
N ALA A 131 17.54 -11.25 -11.76
CA ALA A 131 17.20 -10.17 -10.84
C ALA A 131 15.80 -10.35 -10.21
N ALA A 132 14.84 -10.88 -10.98
CA ALA A 132 13.50 -11.14 -10.45
C ALA A 132 13.51 -12.28 -9.42
N LEU A 133 14.32 -13.31 -9.62
CA LEU A 133 14.47 -14.41 -8.66
C LEU A 133 15.11 -13.94 -7.35
N VAL A 134 16.15 -13.09 -7.43
CA VAL A 134 16.77 -12.48 -6.23
C VAL A 134 15.75 -11.60 -5.50
N GLY A 135 15.01 -10.76 -6.22
CA GLY A 135 13.94 -9.94 -5.63
C GLY A 135 12.84 -10.77 -4.98
N TRP A 136 12.43 -11.88 -5.63
CA TRP A 136 11.51 -12.83 -5.03
C TRP A 136 12.10 -13.40 -3.73
N ALA A 137 13.36 -13.86 -3.71
CA ALA A 137 14.00 -14.40 -2.51
C ALA A 137 14.05 -13.39 -1.35
N ALA A 138 14.38 -12.12 -1.63
CA ALA A 138 14.55 -11.06 -0.63
C ALA A 138 13.23 -10.47 -0.10
N PHE A 139 12.10 -10.69 -0.80
CA PHE A 139 10.81 -10.05 -0.49
C PHE A 139 10.39 -10.13 0.99
N SER A 140 10.47 -11.31 1.60
CA SER A 140 10.03 -11.50 2.99
C SER A 140 10.90 -10.76 4.00
N ALA A 141 12.20 -10.69 3.76
CA ALA A 141 13.14 -9.95 4.60
C ALA A 141 12.91 -8.45 4.46
N PHE A 142 12.70 -7.96 3.23
CA PHE A 142 12.42 -6.54 2.98
C PHE A 142 11.11 -6.12 3.66
N GLN A 143 10.04 -6.91 3.54
CA GLN A 143 8.76 -6.58 4.17
C GLN A 143 8.89 -6.43 5.69
N ALA A 144 9.64 -7.31 6.35
CA ALA A 144 9.89 -7.21 7.79
C ALA A 144 10.77 -6.01 8.15
N ALA A 145 11.87 -5.80 7.40
CA ALA A 145 12.79 -4.68 7.64
C ALA A 145 12.12 -3.31 7.46
N PHE A 146 11.35 -3.11 6.39
CA PHE A 146 10.62 -1.86 6.15
C PHE A 146 9.49 -1.65 7.15
N ALA A 147 8.83 -2.72 7.63
CA ALA A 147 7.84 -2.61 8.70
C ALA A 147 8.47 -2.15 10.04
N CYS A 148 9.63 -2.70 10.41
CA CYS A 148 10.36 -2.27 11.61
C CYS A 148 10.89 -0.84 11.49
N LEU A 149 11.52 -0.50 10.35
CA LEU A 149 12.05 0.84 10.13
C LEU A 149 10.93 1.88 10.04
N GLY A 150 9.81 1.54 9.42
CA GLY A 150 8.63 2.39 9.38
C GLY A 150 8.03 2.61 10.78
N LEU A 151 7.98 1.58 11.64
CA LEU A 151 7.58 1.75 13.04
C LEU A 151 8.47 2.75 13.78
N LEU A 152 9.80 2.67 13.59
CA LEU A 152 10.75 3.60 14.22
C LEU A 152 10.54 5.04 13.74
N ILE A 153 10.44 5.25 12.41
CA ILE A 153 10.21 6.57 11.82
C ILE A 153 8.88 7.14 12.30
N GLN A 154 7.80 6.35 12.26
CA GLN A 154 6.49 6.74 12.73
C GLN A 154 6.52 7.08 14.23
N GLN A 155 7.23 6.31 15.05
CA GLN A 155 7.35 6.55 16.49
C GLN A 155 8.00 7.89 16.78
N VAL A 156 9.09 8.23 16.09
CA VAL A 156 9.74 9.54 16.25
C VAL A 156 8.79 10.67 15.88
N ILE A 157 8.11 10.57 14.73
CA ILE A 157 7.20 11.61 14.25
C ILE A 157 6.00 11.78 15.19
N PHE A 158 5.31 10.70 15.54
CA PHE A 158 4.15 10.77 16.43
C PHE A 158 4.52 11.16 17.85
N PHE A 159 5.69 10.75 18.35
CA PHE A 159 6.19 11.22 19.63
C PHE A 159 6.38 12.73 19.62
N LEU A 160 7.12 13.28 18.65
CA LEU A 160 7.33 14.73 18.53
C LEU A 160 6.01 15.49 18.38
N CYS A 161 5.07 15.00 17.57
CA CYS A 161 3.76 15.60 17.42
C CYS A 161 2.94 15.56 18.73
N SER A 162 2.97 14.44 19.46
CA SER A 162 2.25 14.28 20.73
C SER A 162 2.81 15.17 21.84
N VAL A 163 4.14 15.31 21.90
CA VAL A 163 4.82 16.23 22.83
C VAL A 163 4.46 17.67 22.48
N ALA A 164 4.60 18.07 21.21
CA ALA A 164 4.23 19.41 20.78
C ALA A 164 2.76 19.73 21.10
N PHE A 165 1.84 18.81 20.85
CA PHE A 165 0.43 18.97 21.19
C PHE A 165 0.22 19.10 22.70
N THR A 166 0.86 18.27 23.51
CA THR A 166 0.68 18.27 24.97
C THR A 166 1.21 19.56 25.60
N PHE A 167 2.40 20.01 25.21
CA PHE A 167 3.01 21.23 25.78
C PHE A 167 2.42 22.53 25.24
N LEU A 168 2.02 22.59 23.96
CA LEU A 168 1.49 23.82 23.38
C LEU A 168 -0.03 23.98 23.56
N VAL A 169 -0.75 22.88 23.76
CA VAL A 169 -2.23 22.89 23.84
C VAL A 169 -2.71 22.38 25.19
N VAL A 170 -2.39 21.15 25.58
CA VAL A 170 -2.99 20.50 26.76
C VAL A 170 -2.59 21.18 28.07
N ILE A 171 -1.30 21.40 28.31
CA ILE A 171 -0.79 21.98 29.56
C ILE A 171 -1.30 23.42 29.77
N PRO A 172 -1.20 24.34 28.79
CA PRO A 172 -1.73 25.70 28.96
C PRO A 172 -3.25 25.73 29.18
N LEU A 173 -4.00 24.85 28.51
CA LEU A 173 -5.45 24.73 28.71
C LEU A 173 -5.80 24.32 30.14
N GLN A 174 -5.04 23.41 30.74
CA GLN A 174 -5.24 22.98 32.13
C GLN A 174 -4.84 24.06 33.14
N ALA A 175 -3.76 24.80 32.87
CA ALA A 175 -3.29 25.86 33.74
C ALA A 175 -4.09 27.17 33.60
N GLY A 176 -4.98 27.29 32.60
CA GLY A 176 -5.72 28.52 32.31
C GLY A 176 -4.83 29.67 31.82
N THR A 177 -3.55 29.41 31.57
CA THR A 177 -2.60 30.38 31.01
C THR A 177 -2.71 30.41 29.49
N GLY A 178 -2.67 31.61 28.92
CA GLY A 178 -2.72 31.78 27.47
C GLY A 178 -1.53 31.08 26.82
N SER A 179 -1.79 30.01 26.06
CA SER A 179 -0.71 29.33 25.33
C SER A 179 -0.03 30.30 24.36
N PRO A 180 1.28 30.15 24.11
CA PRO A 180 1.97 30.97 23.11
C PRO A 180 1.31 30.84 21.73
N LEU A 181 0.78 29.66 21.40
CA LEU A 181 -0.02 29.46 20.17
C LEU A 181 -1.27 30.32 20.13
N PHE A 182 -2.05 30.36 21.23
CA PHE A 182 -3.26 31.18 21.28
C PHE A 182 -2.93 32.68 21.19
N GLY A 183 -1.81 33.10 21.79
CA GLY A 183 -1.26 34.45 21.63
C GLY A 183 -0.96 34.80 20.17
N ILE A 184 -0.27 33.91 19.45
CA ILE A 184 0.06 34.09 18.02
C ILE A 184 -1.21 34.14 17.17
N ILE A 185 -2.14 33.20 17.36
CA ILE A 185 -3.41 33.14 16.62
C ILE A 185 -4.21 34.42 16.84
N ARG A 186 -4.33 34.87 18.10
CA ARG A 186 -5.02 36.12 18.46
C ARG A 186 -4.35 37.36 17.88
N ASN A 187 -3.04 37.37 17.69
CA ASN A 187 -2.36 38.51 17.07
C ASN A 187 -2.46 38.49 15.53
N MET A 188 -2.52 37.31 14.92
CA MET A 188 -2.49 37.13 13.46
C MET A 188 -3.87 36.94 12.80
N TRP A 189 -4.97 36.95 13.55
CA TRP A 189 -6.30 36.72 12.97
C TRP A 189 -6.67 37.63 11.77
N PRO A 190 -6.28 38.93 11.70
CA PRO A 190 -6.62 39.75 10.55
C PRO A 190 -5.84 39.32 9.30
N PHE A 191 -4.58 38.90 9.47
CA PHE A 191 -3.75 38.37 8.40
C PHE A 191 -4.34 37.09 7.81
N TRP A 192 -4.76 36.15 8.66
CA TRP A 192 -5.40 34.91 8.17
C TRP A 192 -6.74 35.21 7.48
N LEU A 193 -7.50 36.16 8.01
CA LEU A 193 -8.77 36.57 7.41
C LEU A 193 -8.58 37.18 6.02
N THR A 194 -7.58 38.05 5.82
CA THR A 194 -7.33 38.67 4.50
C THR A 194 -6.96 37.63 3.44
N LEU A 195 -6.15 36.63 3.79
CA LEU A 195 -5.82 35.52 2.89
C LEU A 195 -7.06 34.72 2.49
N VAL A 196 -7.91 34.37 3.45
CA VAL A 196 -9.14 33.61 3.19
C VAL A 196 -10.10 34.41 2.32
N VAL A 197 -10.33 35.68 2.65
CA VAL A 197 -11.21 36.57 1.87
C VAL A 197 -10.68 36.74 0.44
N ALA A 198 -9.37 36.90 0.24
CA ALA A 198 -8.79 37.04 -1.09
C ALA A 198 -8.98 35.78 -1.95
N VAL A 199 -8.77 34.58 -1.39
CA VAL A 199 -9.01 33.31 -2.10
C VAL A 199 -10.50 33.12 -2.42
N LEU A 200 -11.39 33.45 -1.48
CA LEU A 200 -12.83 33.41 -1.70
C LEU A 200 -13.25 34.39 -2.81
N LEU A 201 -12.72 35.62 -2.79
CA LEU A 201 -12.99 36.63 -3.81
C LEU A 201 -12.52 36.17 -5.19
N GLN A 202 -11.35 35.54 -5.29
CA GLN A 202 -10.87 34.93 -6.54
C GLN A 202 -11.80 33.84 -7.06
N HIS A 203 -12.25 32.94 -6.18
CA HIS A 203 -13.16 31.86 -6.55
C HIS A 203 -14.54 32.40 -6.99
N LEU A 204 -15.04 33.44 -6.32
CA LEU A 204 -16.29 34.13 -6.67
C LEU A 204 -16.16 34.86 -8.01
N LEU A 205 -15.10 35.65 -8.22
CA LEU A 205 -14.84 36.35 -9.50
C LEU A 205 -14.68 35.36 -10.67
N ALA A 206 -13.96 34.26 -10.44
CA ALA A 206 -13.84 33.17 -11.41
C ALA A 206 -15.21 32.62 -11.81
N HIS A 207 -16.07 32.36 -10.82
CA HIS A 207 -17.39 31.78 -11.05
C HIS A 207 -18.40 32.74 -11.68
N PHE A 208 -18.43 34.01 -11.26
CA PHE A 208 -19.45 34.97 -11.66
C PHE A 208 -19.07 35.85 -12.85
N GLN A 209 -17.81 36.27 -12.96
CA GLN A 209 -17.40 37.24 -13.99
C GLN A 209 -16.59 36.62 -15.13
N PHE A 210 -15.76 35.61 -14.85
CA PHE A 210 -14.82 35.09 -15.86
C PHE A 210 -15.30 33.84 -16.60
N LEU A 211 -16.20 33.04 -16.01
CA LEU A 211 -16.60 31.74 -16.54
C LEU A 211 -18.05 31.78 -17.04
N GLN A 212 -18.25 31.95 -18.35
CA GLN A 212 -19.59 31.97 -18.92
C GLN A 212 -20.10 30.53 -19.13
N ARG A 213 -21.29 30.23 -18.59
CA ARG A 213 -21.95 28.93 -18.73
C ARG A 213 -22.73 28.88 -20.04
N HIS A 214 -22.05 28.74 -21.18
CA HIS A 214 -22.72 28.23 -22.37
C HIS A 214 -22.68 26.69 -22.38
N SER A 215 -23.74 26.08 -22.88
CA SER A 215 -24.21 24.72 -22.56
C SER A 215 -23.27 23.57 -22.91
N LEU A 216 -22.12 23.80 -23.56
CA LEU A 216 -21.15 22.75 -23.88
C LEU A 216 -19.68 23.10 -23.61
N HIS A 217 -19.27 24.38 -23.56
CA HIS A 217 -17.88 24.76 -23.30
C HIS A 217 -17.80 26.03 -22.44
N LYS A 218 -17.00 25.98 -21.37
CA LYS A 218 -16.73 27.12 -20.49
C LYS A 218 -15.66 27.99 -21.13
N GLU A 219 -16.05 29.15 -21.67
CA GLU A 219 -15.13 30.11 -22.29
C GLU A 219 -14.84 31.31 -21.37
N LEU A 220 -13.62 31.85 -21.46
CA LEU A 220 -13.20 33.05 -20.73
C LEU A 220 -13.66 34.30 -21.46
N THR A 221 -14.48 35.13 -20.82
CA THR A 221 -15.15 36.27 -21.47
C THR A 221 -14.45 37.62 -21.28
N ASN A 222 -13.71 37.80 -20.19
CA ASN A 222 -13.09 39.08 -19.85
C ASN A 222 -11.61 38.95 -19.46
N ARG A 223 -10.77 38.64 -20.47
CA ARG A 223 -9.31 38.45 -20.28
C ARG A 223 -8.62 39.67 -19.67
N ARG A 224 -8.96 40.91 -20.10
CA ARG A 224 -8.31 42.13 -19.60
C ARG A 224 -8.56 42.35 -18.10
N ALA A 225 -9.80 42.15 -17.63
CA ALA A 225 -10.09 42.27 -16.21
C ALA A 225 -9.44 41.15 -15.38
N LEU A 226 -9.31 39.95 -15.96
CA LEU A 226 -8.58 38.84 -15.33
C LEU A 226 -7.11 39.18 -15.13
N ASP A 227 -6.45 39.75 -16.15
CA ASP A 227 -5.03 40.14 -16.07
C ASP A 227 -4.81 41.21 -14.99
N ILE A 228 -5.67 42.24 -14.94
CA ILE A 228 -5.60 43.32 -13.93
C ILE A 228 -5.81 42.77 -12.51
N ILE A 229 -6.85 41.95 -12.31
CA ILE A 229 -7.16 41.36 -10.99
C ILE A 229 -6.05 40.40 -10.55
N THR A 230 -5.47 39.65 -11.48
CA THR A 230 -4.37 38.71 -11.18
C THR A 230 -3.10 39.48 -10.80
N PHE A 231 -2.80 40.59 -11.48
CA PHE A 231 -1.69 41.46 -11.14
C PHE A 231 -1.88 42.11 -9.75
N LEU A 232 -3.08 42.62 -9.46
CA LEU A 232 -3.39 43.21 -8.15
C LEU A 232 -3.28 42.19 -7.01
N LEU A 233 -3.73 40.96 -7.22
CA LEU A 233 -3.71 39.89 -6.23
C LEU A 233 -2.38 39.13 -6.17
N PHE A 234 -1.41 39.46 -7.02
CA PHE A 234 -0.10 38.82 -7.07
C PHE A 234 0.59 38.69 -5.70
N PRO A 235 0.78 39.76 -4.89
CA PRO A 235 1.45 39.64 -3.60
C PRO A 235 0.71 38.72 -2.60
N ILE A 236 -0.63 38.73 -2.64
CA ILE A 236 -1.44 37.83 -1.80
C ILE A 236 -1.28 36.38 -2.27
N ASN A 237 -1.27 36.15 -3.58
CA ASN A 237 -1.04 34.82 -4.17
C ASN A 237 0.36 34.28 -3.86
N VAL A 238 1.38 35.14 -3.75
CA VAL A 238 2.71 34.73 -3.29
C VAL A 238 2.63 34.19 -1.86
N LEU A 239 1.93 34.88 -0.95
CA LEU A 239 1.74 34.41 0.43
C LEU A 239 0.95 33.09 0.51
N VAL A 240 -0.14 32.97 -0.25
CA VAL A 240 -0.89 31.71 -0.38
C VAL A 240 0.00 30.60 -0.96
N GLY A 241 0.86 30.93 -1.93
CA GLY A 241 1.83 30.01 -2.52
C GLY A 241 2.85 29.49 -1.52
N VAL A 242 3.35 30.35 -0.61
CA VAL A 242 4.24 29.93 0.48
C VAL A 242 3.51 28.95 1.42
N LEU A 243 2.27 29.26 1.82
CA LEU A 243 1.47 28.36 2.66
C LEU A 243 1.21 27.02 1.97
N ALA A 244 0.85 27.03 0.68
CA ALA A 244 0.67 25.83 -0.12
C ALA A 244 1.98 25.02 -0.24
N GLY A 245 3.12 25.69 -0.34
CA GLY A 245 4.45 25.07 -0.34
C GLY A 245 4.77 24.35 0.97
N VAL A 246 4.53 25.01 2.12
CA VAL A 246 4.68 24.39 3.45
C VAL A 246 3.71 23.22 3.60
N TRP A 247 2.45 23.40 3.22
CA TRP A 247 1.43 22.35 3.28
C TRP A 247 1.80 21.13 2.41
N ARG A 248 2.36 21.36 1.21
CA ARG A 248 2.86 20.31 0.33
C ARG A 248 3.98 19.51 1.00
N LEU A 249 4.91 20.18 1.67
CA LEU A 249 5.99 19.52 2.41
C LEU A 249 5.42 18.65 3.54
N VAL A 250 4.49 19.19 4.33
CA VAL A 250 3.85 18.50 5.46
C VAL A 250 3.08 17.26 5.00
N ILE A 251 2.17 17.39 4.02
CA ILE A 251 1.40 16.23 3.52
C ILE A 251 2.35 15.20 2.90
N SER A 252 3.32 15.62 2.09
CA SER A 252 4.22 14.68 1.43
C SER A 252 5.05 13.90 2.46
N GLY A 253 5.56 14.58 3.49
CA GLY A 253 6.31 13.95 4.57
C GLY A 253 5.45 12.97 5.36
N LEU A 254 4.24 13.39 5.76
CA LEU A 254 3.32 12.53 6.51
C LEU A 254 2.87 11.32 5.68
N TYR A 255 2.52 11.53 4.41
CA TYR A 255 2.13 10.45 3.50
C TYR A 255 3.25 9.41 3.37
N ASN A 256 4.49 9.86 3.17
CA ASN A 256 5.65 8.98 3.06
C ASN A 256 5.93 8.22 4.35
N ALA A 257 5.85 8.88 5.52
CA ALA A 257 6.04 8.22 6.81
C ALA A 257 4.98 7.15 7.10
N VAL A 258 3.70 7.43 6.79
CA VAL A 258 2.59 6.49 6.96
C VAL A 258 2.73 5.29 6.02
N HIS A 259 3.13 5.51 4.76
CA HIS A 259 3.22 4.46 3.75
C HIS A 259 4.58 3.75 3.71
N PHE A 260 5.54 4.15 4.55
CA PHE A 260 6.90 3.58 4.53
C PHE A 260 6.94 2.06 4.74
N CYS A 261 6.04 1.51 5.55
CA CYS A 261 5.96 0.07 5.83
C CYS A 261 5.43 -0.77 4.64
N ARG A 262 4.97 -0.13 3.56
CA ARG A 262 4.30 -0.78 2.43
C ARG A 262 5.25 -0.90 1.24
N LEU A 263 5.42 -2.13 0.75
CA LEU A 263 6.18 -2.40 -0.47
C LEU A 263 5.32 -2.32 -1.75
N ASP A 264 4.00 -2.30 -1.61
CA ASP A 264 3.07 -2.36 -2.74
C ASP A 264 2.82 -1.00 -3.44
N ILE A 265 3.35 0.08 -2.87
CA ILE A 265 3.28 1.44 -3.41
C ILE A 265 4.70 1.98 -3.50
N SER A 266 5.01 2.71 -4.56
CA SER A 266 6.26 3.48 -4.61
C SER A 266 6.08 4.83 -3.90
N LEU A 267 7.07 5.20 -3.07
CA LEU A 267 7.13 6.53 -2.45
C LEU A 267 7.66 7.61 -3.41
N LEU A 268 8.18 7.18 -4.57
CA LEU A 268 8.72 8.05 -5.59
C LEU A 268 7.66 8.42 -6.63
N HIS A 269 7.95 9.45 -7.43
CA HIS A 269 7.09 9.86 -8.53
C HIS A 269 6.98 8.77 -9.61
N ARG A 270 5.86 8.74 -10.35
CA ARG A 270 5.55 7.72 -11.37
C ARG A 270 6.66 7.48 -12.41
N GLY A 271 7.39 8.52 -12.79
CA GLY A 271 8.52 8.41 -13.74
C GLY A 271 9.78 7.74 -13.19
N VAL A 272 9.91 7.60 -11.87
CA VAL A 272 11.11 7.13 -11.17
C VAL A 272 10.83 5.98 -10.19
N GLU A 273 9.67 5.33 -10.30
CA GLU A 273 9.27 4.20 -9.44
C GLU A 273 10.26 3.03 -9.48
N THR A 274 10.99 2.85 -10.59
CA THR A 274 12.00 1.78 -10.73
C THR A 274 13.22 1.97 -9.82
N PHE A 275 13.46 3.18 -9.32
CA PHE A 275 14.56 3.47 -8.40
C PHE A 275 14.19 3.16 -6.94
N ASP A 276 12.91 2.94 -6.64
CA ASP A 276 12.47 2.53 -5.32
C ASP A 276 12.80 1.04 -5.08
N PRO A 277 13.72 0.71 -4.16
CA PRO A 277 14.13 -0.67 -3.92
C PRO A 277 13.00 -1.53 -3.35
N GLY A 278 12.10 -0.94 -2.56
CA GLY A 278 10.97 -1.65 -1.96
C GLY A 278 9.96 -2.07 -3.02
N PHE A 279 9.50 -1.09 -3.79
CA PHE A 279 8.54 -1.31 -4.87
C PHE A 279 9.10 -2.18 -6.01
N ARG A 280 10.38 -2.00 -6.37
CA ARG A 280 11.05 -2.84 -7.36
C ARG A 280 11.09 -4.31 -6.93
N THR A 281 11.39 -4.58 -5.67
CA THR A 281 11.41 -5.94 -5.11
C THR A 281 10.01 -6.56 -5.12
N TYR A 282 8.98 -5.78 -4.78
CA TYR A 282 7.59 -6.20 -4.88
C TYR A 282 7.16 -6.56 -6.32
N CYS A 283 7.54 -5.74 -7.31
CA CYS A 283 7.25 -6.02 -8.71
C CYS A 283 7.94 -7.32 -9.19
N HIS A 284 9.19 -7.54 -8.80
CA HIS A 284 9.92 -8.78 -9.09
C HIS A 284 9.27 -10.00 -8.44
N TYR A 285 8.82 -9.86 -7.19
CA TYR A 285 8.06 -10.89 -6.49
C TYR A 285 6.79 -11.28 -7.26
N LEU A 286 5.95 -10.30 -7.61
CA LEU A 286 4.73 -10.53 -8.39
C LEU A 286 5.01 -11.19 -9.75
N LYS A 287 6.07 -10.75 -10.43
CA LYS A 287 6.47 -11.29 -11.73
C LYS A 287 6.75 -12.79 -11.67
N VAL A 288 7.56 -13.20 -10.69
CA VAL A 288 7.92 -14.62 -10.50
C VAL A 288 6.68 -15.42 -10.11
N GLU A 289 5.90 -14.91 -9.15
CA GLU A 289 4.72 -15.60 -8.61
C GLU A 289 3.67 -15.90 -9.70
N VAL A 290 3.38 -14.93 -10.58
CA VAL A 290 2.41 -15.15 -11.67
C VAL A 290 2.97 -16.06 -12.77
N SER A 291 4.27 -15.99 -13.05
CA SER A 291 4.90 -16.83 -14.07
C SER A 291 4.92 -18.32 -13.69
N GLN A 292 5.09 -18.63 -12.40
CA GLN A 292 5.23 -20.00 -11.89
C GLN A 292 3.92 -20.56 -11.33
N GLY A 293 3.08 -19.69 -10.75
CA GLY A 293 1.92 -20.07 -9.95
C GLY A 293 0.58 -19.75 -10.59
N HIS A 294 0.47 -19.70 -11.92
CA HIS A 294 -0.78 -19.33 -12.57
C HIS A 294 -1.89 -20.37 -12.29
N PRO A 295 -3.00 -19.99 -11.63
CA PRO A 295 -4.00 -20.96 -11.15
C PRO A 295 -4.70 -21.69 -12.30
N LEU A 296 -4.94 -21.02 -13.44
CA LEU A 296 -5.52 -21.67 -14.63
C LEU A 296 -4.60 -22.73 -15.22
N LEU A 297 -3.28 -22.48 -15.28
CA LEU A 297 -2.33 -23.45 -15.81
C LEU A 297 -2.22 -24.66 -14.88
N ARG A 298 -2.18 -24.42 -13.57
CA ARG A 298 -2.18 -25.49 -12.56
C ARG A 298 -3.45 -26.34 -12.65
N ALA A 299 -4.63 -25.71 -12.76
CA ALA A 299 -5.90 -26.43 -12.92
C ALA A 299 -5.94 -27.24 -14.22
N PHE A 300 -5.44 -26.67 -15.32
CA PHE A 300 -5.32 -27.37 -16.60
C PHE A 300 -4.43 -28.62 -16.49
N CYS A 301 -3.25 -28.51 -15.85
CA CYS A 301 -2.39 -29.67 -15.61
C CYS A 301 -3.06 -30.74 -14.74
N ILE A 302 -3.82 -30.34 -13.69
CA ILE A 302 -4.58 -31.29 -12.88
C ILE A 302 -5.60 -32.04 -13.72
N LEU A 303 -6.34 -31.37 -14.61
CA LEU A 303 -7.29 -32.02 -15.51
C LEU A 303 -6.60 -33.00 -16.48
N LEU A 304 -5.38 -32.70 -16.92
CA LEU A 304 -4.58 -33.61 -17.77
C LEU A 304 -4.04 -34.82 -17.01
N LEU A 305 -3.71 -34.65 -15.73
CA LEU A 305 -3.16 -35.70 -14.86
C LEU A 305 -4.24 -36.57 -14.22
N GLN A 306 -5.52 -36.20 -14.29
CA GLN A 306 -6.60 -37.00 -13.73
C GLN A 306 -6.69 -38.35 -14.48
N PRO A 307 -6.56 -39.49 -13.78
CA PRO A 307 -6.75 -40.79 -14.41
C PRO A 307 -8.18 -40.89 -14.94
N SER A 308 -8.34 -41.53 -16.10
CA SER A 308 -9.68 -41.85 -16.61
C SER A 308 -10.44 -42.60 -15.51
N PRO A 309 -11.68 -42.21 -15.17
CA PRO A 309 -12.45 -42.94 -14.18
C PRO A 309 -12.49 -44.42 -14.55
N PRO A 310 -12.32 -45.34 -13.58
CA PRO A 310 -12.41 -46.77 -13.84
C PRO A 310 -13.74 -47.04 -14.52
N GLU A 311 -13.68 -47.74 -15.65
CA GLU A 311 -14.86 -48.18 -16.38
C GLU A 311 -15.73 -48.96 -15.39
N PRO A 312 -17.01 -48.60 -15.18
CA PRO A 312 -17.89 -49.42 -14.36
C PRO A 312 -17.83 -50.85 -14.89
N PRO A 313 -17.77 -51.88 -14.02
CA PRO A 313 -17.76 -53.26 -14.47
C PRO A 313 -18.93 -53.44 -15.43
N ALA A 314 -18.64 -53.98 -16.62
CA ALA A 314 -19.66 -54.31 -17.60
C ALA A 314 -20.78 -55.07 -16.87
N LEU A 315 -22.01 -54.59 -16.97
CA LEU A 315 -23.15 -55.40 -16.57
C LEU A 315 -23.02 -56.76 -17.27
N PRO A 316 -23.32 -57.88 -16.59
CA PRO A 316 -23.35 -59.18 -17.23
C PRO A 316 -24.19 -59.07 -18.50
N GLN A 317 -23.58 -59.34 -19.66
CA GLN A 317 -24.33 -59.55 -20.87
C GLN A 317 -25.16 -60.82 -20.64
N ASP A 318 -26.48 -60.71 -20.68
CA ASP A 318 -27.36 -61.86 -20.77
C ASP A 318 -27.07 -62.58 -22.10
N THR A 319 -26.24 -63.61 -22.03
CA THR A 319 -25.71 -64.39 -23.15
C THR A 319 -26.75 -65.34 -23.77
N GLN A 320 -28.05 -65.01 -23.81
CA GLN A 320 -29.06 -66.04 -24.19
C GLN A 320 -30.27 -65.60 -25.04
N LEU A 321 -30.28 -64.45 -25.72
CA LEU A 321 -31.43 -64.11 -26.58
C LEU A 321 -31.11 -63.45 -27.94
N GLU A 322 -29.94 -63.71 -28.54
CA GLU A 322 -29.65 -63.28 -29.93
C GLU A 322 -28.90 -64.34 -30.78
N GLU A 323 -29.09 -65.65 -30.52
CA GLU A 323 -28.50 -66.70 -31.40
C GLU A 323 -29.31 -66.99 -32.68
N GLY A 324 -30.42 -66.29 -32.94
CA GLY A 324 -31.39 -66.70 -33.96
C GLY A 324 -31.46 -65.93 -35.29
N LEU A 325 -30.93 -64.71 -35.42
CA LEU A 325 -31.11 -63.90 -36.64
C LEU A 325 -29.98 -62.87 -36.82
N GLN A 326 -28.86 -63.28 -37.42
CA GLN A 326 -27.93 -62.36 -38.09
C GLN A 326 -26.97 -63.12 -39.04
N LEU A 327 -27.56 -63.74 -40.08
CA LEU A 327 -26.84 -64.08 -41.30
C LEU A 327 -26.77 -62.83 -42.19
N VAL A 328 -25.54 -62.52 -42.61
CA VAL A 328 -25.19 -61.53 -43.65
C VAL A 328 -25.47 -60.08 -43.26
N HIS A 329 -24.47 -59.41 -42.70
CA HIS A 329 -23.94 -58.09 -43.08
C HIS A 329 -22.75 -57.82 -42.13
N PRO A 330 -21.51 -57.56 -42.60
CA PRO A 330 -20.45 -57.12 -41.71
C PRO A 330 -20.82 -55.73 -41.21
N LYS A 331 -21.42 -55.67 -40.02
CA LYS A 331 -21.63 -54.43 -39.27
C LYS A 331 -20.26 -53.75 -39.16
N PRO A 332 -20.09 -52.51 -39.65
CA PRO A 332 -18.78 -51.86 -39.58
C PRO A 332 -18.35 -51.83 -38.12
N PRO A 333 -17.07 -52.10 -37.80
CA PRO A 333 -16.61 -52.10 -36.43
C PRO A 333 -17.05 -50.80 -35.79
N ALA A 334 -17.83 -50.91 -34.71
CA ALA A 334 -18.36 -49.76 -33.98
C ALA A 334 -17.22 -48.74 -33.84
N PRO A 335 -17.41 -47.47 -34.25
CA PRO A 335 -16.32 -46.52 -34.31
C PRO A 335 -15.66 -46.49 -32.93
N GLY A 336 -14.44 -47.01 -32.84
CA GLY A 336 -13.77 -47.24 -31.56
C GLY A 336 -13.86 -45.99 -30.71
N LYS A 337 -14.10 -46.12 -29.39
CA LYS A 337 -14.42 -45.03 -28.45
C LYS A 337 -13.61 -43.72 -28.69
N VAL A 338 -12.38 -43.85 -29.18
CA VAL A 338 -11.49 -42.77 -29.66
C VAL A 338 -12.07 -41.92 -30.82
N ARG A 339 -12.64 -42.53 -31.86
CA ARG A 339 -13.22 -41.83 -33.02
C ARG A 339 -14.43 -40.98 -32.62
N ILE A 340 -15.30 -41.51 -31.76
CA ILE A 340 -16.46 -40.76 -31.21
C ILE A 340 -15.98 -39.57 -30.38
N ARG A 341 -14.96 -39.75 -29.52
CA ARG A 341 -14.35 -38.66 -28.76
C ARG A 341 -13.77 -37.56 -29.65
N ARG A 342 -13.07 -37.92 -30.75
CA ARG A 342 -12.54 -36.96 -31.72
C ARG A 342 -13.64 -36.16 -32.43
N ILE A 343 -14.73 -36.80 -32.82
CA ILE A 343 -15.86 -36.11 -33.46
C ILE A 343 -16.49 -35.11 -32.48
N ARG A 344 -16.73 -35.51 -31.23
CA ARG A 344 -17.23 -34.60 -30.18
C ARG A 344 -16.29 -33.41 -29.98
N ALA A 345 -14.98 -33.63 -29.90
CA ALA A 345 -14.00 -32.56 -29.73
C ALA A 345 -14.04 -31.54 -30.89
N ARG A 346 -14.21 -32.00 -32.14
CA ARG A 346 -14.35 -31.11 -33.32
C ARG A 346 -15.60 -30.23 -33.23
N TRP A 347 -16.73 -30.80 -32.81
CA TRP A 347 -17.96 -30.03 -32.58
C TRP A 347 -17.81 -29.01 -31.46
N TRP A 348 -17.17 -29.36 -30.34
CA TRP A 348 -16.86 -28.41 -29.27
C TRP A 348 -15.97 -27.26 -29.73
N VAL A 349 -14.97 -27.53 -30.58
CA VAL A 349 -14.13 -26.47 -31.17
C VAL A 349 -14.96 -25.54 -32.06
N ALA A 350 -15.82 -26.09 -32.92
CA ALA A 350 -16.69 -25.29 -33.77
C ALA A 350 -17.66 -24.42 -32.94
N TYR A 351 -18.27 -25.00 -31.90
CA TYR A 351 -19.15 -24.30 -30.97
C TYR A 351 -18.44 -23.12 -30.29
N THR A 352 -17.22 -23.32 -29.79
CA THR A 352 -16.43 -22.26 -29.14
C THR A 352 -16.06 -21.13 -30.11
N LEU A 353 -15.70 -21.47 -31.35
CA LEU A 353 -15.34 -20.48 -32.38
C LEU A 353 -16.55 -19.66 -32.85
N LEU A 354 -17.73 -20.28 -32.93
CA LEU A 354 -18.97 -19.59 -33.28
C LEU A 354 -19.32 -18.50 -32.25
N HIS A 355 -19.15 -18.80 -30.96
CA HIS A 355 -19.45 -17.87 -29.87
C HIS A 355 -18.31 -16.87 -29.57
N ASN A 356 -17.11 -17.08 -30.15
CA ASN A 356 -15.94 -16.22 -29.93
C ASN A 356 -15.24 -15.90 -31.27
N PRO A 357 -15.82 -15.00 -32.10
CA PRO A 357 -15.35 -14.77 -33.46
C PRO A 357 -13.92 -14.20 -33.51
N SER A 358 -13.49 -13.42 -32.52
CA SER A 358 -12.13 -12.87 -32.44
C SER A 358 -11.03 -13.95 -32.37
N LEU A 359 -11.34 -15.12 -31.81
CA LEU A 359 -10.40 -16.23 -31.71
C LEU A 359 -10.14 -16.93 -33.04
N THR A 360 -11.00 -16.73 -34.05
CA THR A 360 -10.83 -17.37 -35.36
C THR A 360 -9.58 -16.85 -36.08
N ALA A 361 -9.34 -15.54 -36.03
CA ALA A 361 -8.15 -14.92 -36.59
C ALA A 361 -6.89 -15.41 -35.85
N SER A 362 -6.89 -15.35 -34.52
CA SER A 362 -5.76 -15.80 -33.70
C SER A 362 -5.44 -17.29 -33.85
N ARG A 363 -6.46 -18.14 -34.07
CA ARG A 363 -6.26 -19.58 -34.31
C ARG A 363 -5.58 -19.83 -35.64
N LYS A 364 -5.98 -19.12 -36.71
CA LYS A 364 -5.35 -19.26 -38.04
C LYS A 364 -3.88 -18.86 -38.00
N THR A 365 -3.57 -17.75 -37.32
CA THR A 365 -2.18 -17.30 -37.15
C THR A 365 -1.36 -18.28 -36.30
N ALA A 366 -1.92 -18.81 -35.21
CA ALA A 366 -1.23 -19.77 -34.35
C ALA A 366 -0.98 -21.13 -35.03
N LEU A 367 -1.90 -21.59 -35.89
CA LEU A 367 -1.71 -22.82 -36.67
C LEU A 367 -0.68 -22.66 -37.80
N ALA A 368 -0.49 -21.43 -38.29
CA ALA A 368 0.52 -21.11 -39.29
C ALA A 368 1.93 -20.99 -38.68
N ASP A 369 2.05 -20.86 -37.36
CA ASP A 369 3.34 -20.79 -36.66
C ASP A 369 3.96 -22.21 -36.54
N PRO A 370 5.13 -22.47 -37.17
CA PRO A 370 5.78 -23.78 -37.15
C PRO A 370 6.23 -24.21 -35.74
N ALA A 371 6.43 -23.27 -34.81
CA ALA A 371 6.82 -23.58 -33.43
C ALA A 371 5.68 -24.23 -32.61
N ALA A 372 4.41 -23.98 -32.98
CA ALA A 372 3.25 -24.52 -32.28
C ALA A 372 2.90 -25.96 -32.71
N ASN A 373 3.38 -26.41 -33.87
CA ASN A 373 3.06 -27.71 -34.47
C ASN A 373 4.09 -28.81 -34.17
N GLY A 374 5.03 -28.59 -33.24
CA GLY A 374 5.96 -29.63 -32.80
C GLY A 374 6.99 -30.03 -33.85
N ALA A 375 7.45 -29.10 -34.71
CA ALA A 375 8.67 -29.32 -35.47
C ALA A 375 9.85 -29.27 -34.48
N GLN A 376 10.46 -30.43 -34.23
CA GLN A 376 11.66 -30.56 -33.39
C GLN A 376 12.72 -29.56 -33.88
N LEU A 377 13.00 -28.54 -33.06
CA LEU A 377 14.22 -27.75 -33.18
C LEU A 377 15.38 -28.71 -32.88
N SER A 378 16.06 -29.16 -33.93
CA SER A 378 17.31 -29.91 -33.85
C SER A 378 18.29 -29.12 -32.98
N VAL A 379 18.61 -29.68 -31.82
CA VAL A 379 19.67 -29.19 -30.92
C VAL A 379 20.99 -29.21 -31.71
N PRO A 380 21.71 -28.09 -31.88
CA PRO A 380 23.06 -28.15 -32.40
C PRO A 380 23.93 -28.86 -31.35
N ARG A 381 24.54 -29.99 -31.76
CA ARG A 381 25.52 -30.72 -30.94
C ARG A 381 26.77 -29.86 -30.71
N PRO A 382 27.48 -30.07 -29.59
CA PRO A 382 28.55 -29.19 -29.11
C PRO A 382 29.73 -29.04 -30.06
#